data_AF-A0A951EZB1-F1
#
_entry.id   AF-A0A951EZB1-F1
#
_cell.length_a   1.000
_cell.length_b   1.000
_cell.length_c   1.000
_cell.angle_alpha   90.00
_cell.angle_beta   90.00
_cell.angle_gamma   90.00
#
_symmetry.space_group_name_H-M   'P 1'
#
loop_
_entity.id
_entity.type
_entity.pdbx_description
1 polymer ?
#
loop_
_entity_poly.entity_id
_entity_poly.type
_entity_poly.pdbx_seq_one_letter_code
_entity_poly.pdbx_strand_id
1 'polypeptide(L)'
;TGNGLLGYSGDAGVATQASLNDPMGLWADLSGNIYIADTGNNAIRLLQPPAPAASLRAVTNAASNQAGAIAPGEIVVLYGSAIGPSHFQSYRLDANGMVPTSVAGTSVTFNGIAAPVLYTSPVQVAAVAPFGLTGQSAQVVVENQGQVAKALSVPVAAVAPGIFTANSSGQGQAVAFNQDGSQNSAADPAAPGSTLTLFLTGGGQTASQSTDGLPGAQPLPRLALPVSVTIGGQPAPANFAGGAVGQVAGMSQVTVTVPSAIPPGSAVPVTIEIGGVSAQSGVTVAIGQ
;
A
#
# COMPACT_ATOMS: atom_id res chain seq x y z
N THR A 1 0.69 -32.07 -23.63
CA THR A 1 1.08 -33.15 -24.56
C THR A 1 2.54 -33.47 -24.31
N GLY A 2 2.95 -34.74 -24.34
CA GLY A 2 4.37 -35.11 -24.38
C GLY A 2 4.92 -34.98 -25.81
N ASN A 3 6.13 -35.47 -26.06
CA ASN A 3 6.75 -35.45 -27.40
C ASN A 3 6.17 -36.49 -28.38
N GLY A 4 5.21 -37.31 -27.94
CA GLY A 4 4.57 -38.35 -28.75
C GLY A 4 5.40 -39.62 -28.94
N LEU A 5 6.59 -39.69 -28.36
CA LEU A 5 7.45 -40.88 -28.38
C LEU A 5 7.25 -41.70 -27.11
N LEU A 6 7.29 -43.02 -27.26
CA LEU A 6 7.25 -43.95 -26.14
C LEU A 6 8.65 -44.04 -25.50
N GLY A 7 8.74 -43.82 -24.19
CA GLY A 7 9.98 -43.99 -23.43
C GLY A 7 10.07 -43.09 -22.20
N TYR A 8 11.25 -43.02 -21.57
CA TYR A 8 11.51 -42.22 -20.37
C TYR A 8 12.54 -41.12 -20.66
N SER A 9 12.10 -39.90 -20.92
CA SER A 9 12.99 -38.75 -21.12
C SER A 9 12.29 -37.42 -20.79
N GLY A 10 13.07 -36.33 -20.77
CA GLY A 10 12.56 -34.96 -20.62
C GLY A 10 12.23 -34.49 -19.21
N ASP A 11 12.62 -35.25 -18.17
CA ASP A 11 12.55 -34.77 -16.79
C ASP A 11 13.38 -33.51 -16.56
N ALA A 12 12.90 -32.65 -15.67
CA ALA A 12 13.41 -31.29 -15.43
C ALA A 12 13.36 -30.33 -16.65
N GLY A 13 12.77 -30.76 -17.78
CA GLY A 13 12.57 -29.95 -18.97
C GLY A 13 11.12 -29.51 -19.17
N VAL A 14 10.87 -28.85 -20.31
CA VAL A 14 9.50 -28.54 -20.74
C VAL A 14 8.72 -29.82 -21.01
N ALA A 15 7.51 -29.91 -20.44
CA ALA A 15 6.67 -31.11 -20.50
C ALA A 15 6.40 -31.62 -21.92
N THR A 16 6.37 -30.72 -22.91
CA THR A 16 6.17 -31.06 -24.33
C THR A 16 7.33 -31.81 -24.97
N GLN A 17 8.49 -31.87 -24.31
CA GLN A 17 9.65 -32.62 -24.75
C GLN A 17 9.80 -33.97 -24.03
N ALA A 18 8.98 -34.24 -23.01
CA ALA A 18 9.03 -35.51 -22.29
C ALA A 18 8.39 -36.63 -23.09
N SER A 19 9.05 -37.78 -23.14
CA SER A 19 8.41 -39.05 -23.52
C SER A 19 7.78 -39.69 -22.30
N LEU A 20 6.63 -40.33 -22.55
CA LEU A 20 5.85 -41.11 -21.60
C LEU A 20 5.70 -42.52 -22.16
N ASN A 21 5.40 -43.49 -21.32
CA ASN A 21 5.16 -44.87 -21.71
C ASN A 21 3.96 -45.43 -20.93
N ASP A 22 2.88 -45.70 -21.65
CA ASP A 22 1.62 -46.24 -21.11
C ASP A 22 1.12 -45.52 -19.83
N PRO A 23 0.87 -44.20 -19.87
CA PRO A 23 0.36 -43.50 -18.70
C PRO A 23 -1.09 -43.91 -18.40
N MET A 24 -1.35 -44.45 -17.20
CA MET A 24 -2.65 -45.04 -16.85
C MET A 24 -3.46 -44.25 -15.81
N GLY A 25 -2.89 -43.20 -15.22
CA GLY A 25 -3.54 -42.45 -14.15
C GLY A 25 -3.11 -41.00 -14.10
N LEU A 26 -4.04 -40.14 -13.69
CA LEU A 26 -3.82 -38.72 -13.48
C LEU A 26 -4.43 -38.31 -12.14
N TRP A 27 -3.72 -37.49 -11.38
CA TRP A 27 -4.26 -36.83 -10.20
C TRP A 27 -3.76 -35.40 -10.13
N ALA A 28 -4.63 -34.45 -9.80
CA ALA A 28 -4.29 -33.05 -9.68
C ALA A 28 -4.45 -32.57 -8.25
N ASP A 29 -3.48 -31.79 -7.76
CA ASP A 29 -3.58 -31.13 -6.46
C ASP A 29 -4.23 -29.73 -6.57
N LEU A 30 -4.44 -29.07 -5.44
CA LEU A 30 -5.01 -27.72 -5.38
C LEU A 30 -4.07 -26.63 -5.92
N SER A 31 -2.78 -26.92 -6.08
CA SER A 31 -1.79 -26.03 -6.68
C SER A 31 -1.74 -26.17 -8.21
N GLY A 32 -2.54 -27.07 -8.78
CA GLY A 32 -2.56 -27.37 -10.20
C GLY A 32 -1.42 -28.29 -10.66
N ASN A 33 -0.65 -28.88 -9.74
CA ASN A 33 0.32 -29.91 -10.09
C ASN A 33 -0.42 -31.16 -10.56
N ILE A 34 0.06 -31.78 -11.64
CA ILE A 34 -0.51 -33.00 -12.19
C ILE A 34 0.48 -34.14 -12.00
N TYR A 35 0.07 -35.16 -11.25
CA TYR A 35 0.79 -36.41 -11.09
C TYR A 35 0.31 -37.41 -12.15
N ILE A 36 1.25 -38.00 -12.88
CA ILE A 36 1.01 -38.93 -13.98
C ILE A 36 1.57 -40.29 -13.58
N ALA A 37 0.72 -41.32 -13.55
CA ALA A 37 1.17 -42.70 -13.41
C ALA A 37 1.66 -43.20 -14.77
N ASP A 38 2.95 -43.06 -15.03
CA ASP A 38 3.67 -43.41 -16.25
C ASP A 38 4.04 -44.90 -16.21
N THR A 39 3.01 -45.76 -16.26
CA THR A 39 3.06 -47.18 -15.86
C THR A 39 4.08 -47.98 -16.64
N GLY A 40 4.16 -47.79 -17.96
CA GLY A 40 5.13 -48.47 -18.82
C GLY A 40 6.59 -48.11 -18.49
N ASN A 41 6.81 -46.98 -17.80
CA ASN A 41 8.11 -46.60 -17.27
C ASN A 41 8.28 -46.91 -15.78
N ASN A 42 7.30 -47.52 -15.11
CA ASN A 42 7.27 -47.77 -13.68
C ASN A 42 7.51 -46.49 -12.83
N ALA A 43 6.97 -45.33 -13.27
CA ALA A 43 7.24 -44.04 -12.64
C ALA A 43 5.96 -43.25 -12.33
N ILE A 44 6.02 -42.40 -11.30
CA ILE A 44 5.07 -41.29 -11.11
C ILE A 44 5.78 -40.00 -11.53
N ARG A 45 5.31 -39.36 -12.59
CA ARG A 45 5.89 -38.12 -13.14
C ARG A 45 5.08 -36.93 -12.62
N LEU A 46 5.76 -35.84 -12.28
CA LEU A 46 5.13 -34.61 -11.82
C LEU A 46 5.19 -33.53 -12.91
N LEU A 47 4.03 -33.06 -13.34
CA LEU A 47 3.88 -31.89 -14.18
C LEU A 47 3.51 -30.70 -13.31
N GLN A 48 4.44 -29.76 -13.16
CA GLN A 48 4.18 -28.51 -12.44
C GLN A 48 3.84 -27.41 -13.45
N PRO A 49 2.70 -26.72 -13.30
CA PRO A 49 2.47 -25.49 -14.06
C PRO A 49 3.54 -24.46 -13.66
N PRO A 50 3.96 -23.57 -14.57
CA PRO A 50 4.80 -22.46 -14.19
C PRO A 50 4.09 -21.61 -13.14
N ALA A 51 4.84 -21.04 -12.20
CA ALA A 51 4.29 -20.10 -11.24
C ALA A 51 3.53 -18.98 -11.99
N PRO A 52 2.38 -18.52 -11.48
CA PRO A 52 1.66 -17.42 -12.11
C PRO A 52 2.59 -16.23 -12.29
N ALA A 53 2.63 -15.67 -13.51
CA ALA A 53 3.45 -14.51 -13.78
C ALA A 53 2.97 -13.33 -12.92
N ALA A 54 3.91 -12.57 -12.35
CA ALA A 54 3.59 -11.37 -11.60
C ALA A 54 2.85 -10.37 -12.50
N SER A 55 1.67 -9.92 -12.05
CA SER A 55 0.88 -8.92 -12.78
C SER A 55 0.46 -7.79 -11.84
N LEU A 56 0.89 -6.58 -12.14
CA LEU A 56 0.45 -5.37 -11.46
C LEU A 56 -0.78 -4.80 -12.18
N ARG A 57 -1.85 -4.54 -11.43
CA ARG A 57 -3.15 -4.11 -11.98
C ARG A 57 -3.53 -2.70 -11.58
N ALA A 58 -3.22 -2.29 -10.36
CA ALA A 58 -3.54 -0.96 -9.87
C ALA A 58 -2.53 -0.48 -8.83
N VAL A 59 -2.42 0.83 -8.72
CA VAL A 59 -1.75 1.53 -7.63
C VAL A 59 -2.80 2.50 -7.08
N THR A 60 -3.10 2.40 -5.80
CA THR A 60 -4.08 3.25 -5.12
C THR A 60 -3.45 3.96 -3.94
N ASN A 61 -4.01 5.10 -3.58
CA ASN A 61 -3.68 5.78 -2.33
C ASN A 61 -4.01 4.86 -1.15
N ALA A 62 -3.06 4.63 -0.23
CA ALA A 62 -3.25 3.66 0.85
C ALA A 62 -4.30 4.07 1.89
N ALA A 63 -4.66 5.34 1.95
CA ALA A 63 -5.64 5.87 2.88
C ALA A 63 -7.06 5.86 2.30
N SER A 64 -7.23 6.31 1.06
CA SER A 64 -8.54 6.38 0.40
C SER A 64 -8.92 5.12 -0.38
N ASN A 65 -7.95 4.26 -0.69
CA ASN A 65 -8.05 3.14 -1.62
C ASN A 65 -8.57 3.53 -3.03
N GLN A 66 -8.36 4.79 -3.42
CA GLN A 66 -8.73 5.29 -4.75
C GLN A 66 -7.52 5.27 -5.68
N ALA A 67 -7.74 4.87 -6.94
CA ALA A 67 -6.76 5.05 -8.00
C ALA A 67 -6.72 6.52 -8.43
N GLY A 68 -5.56 6.99 -8.87
CA GLY A 68 -5.37 8.38 -9.26
C GLY A 68 -3.91 8.69 -9.56
N ALA A 69 -3.60 9.99 -9.56
CA ALA A 69 -2.20 10.42 -9.51
C ALA A 69 -1.59 10.03 -8.16
N ILE A 70 -0.28 9.79 -8.17
CA ILE A 70 0.51 9.60 -6.95
C ILE A 70 1.38 10.83 -6.66
N ALA A 71 1.73 11.05 -5.40
CA ALA A 71 2.59 12.16 -4.97
C ALA A 71 3.91 11.66 -4.35
N PRO A 72 4.97 12.50 -4.34
CA PRO A 72 6.19 12.23 -3.58
C PRO A 72 5.85 11.97 -2.10
N GLY A 73 6.40 10.90 -1.53
CA GLY A 73 6.12 10.49 -0.14
C GLY A 73 4.76 9.83 0.07
N GLU A 74 3.97 9.56 -0.96
CA GLU A 74 2.67 8.90 -0.78
C GLU A 74 2.84 7.41 -0.43
N ILE A 75 2.14 6.96 0.60
CA ILE A 75 1.94 5.54 0.86
C ILE A 75 0.88 5.05 -0.12
N VAL A 76 1.27 4.10 -0.97
CA VAL A 76 0.40 3.49 -1.97
C VAL A 76 0.21 2.00 -1.70
N VAL A 77 -0.92 1.45 -2.14
CA VAL A 77 -1.17 0.01 -2.20
C VAL A 77 -1.22 -0.40 -3.67
N LEU A 78 -0.34 -1.34 -4.02
CA LEU A 78 -0.25 -1.97 -5.31
C LEU A 78 -1.08 -3.24 -5.29
N TYR A 79 -1.99 -3.41 -6.25
CA TYR A 79 -2.87 -4.57 -6.38
C TYR A 79 -2.48 -5.39 -7.61
N GLY A 80 -2.46 -6.71 -7.47
CA GLY A 80 -2.02 -7.58 -8.53
C GLY A 80 -2.22 -9.07 -8.26
N SER A 81 -1.49 -9.89 -9.00
CA SER A 81 -1.39 -11.34 -8.78
C SER A 81 0.07 -11.76 -8.78
N ALA A 82 0.46 -12.61 -7.84
CA ALA A 82 1.84 -13.07 -7.68
C ALA A 82 2.87 -11.94 -7.53
N ILE A 83 2.43 -10.79 -7.02
CA ILE A 83 3.27 -9.60 -6.81
C ILE A 83 3.98 -9.60 -5.45
N GLY A 84 3.84 -10.67 -4.67
CA GLY A 84 4.52 -10.85 -3.39
C GLY A 84 4.54 -12.31 -2.90
N PRO A 85 5.00 -12.57 -1.67
CA PRO A 85 5.11 -13.93 -1.11
C PRO A 85 3.74 -14.60 -0.95
N SER A 86 3.72 -15.93 -0.76
CA SER A 86 2.48 -16.73 -0.61
C SER A 86 1.63 -16.38 0.62
N HIS A 87 2.22 -15.71 1.61
CA HIS A 87 1.56 -15.26 2.83
C HIS A 87 1.93 -13.81 3.12
N PHE A 88 1.06 -13.12 3.86
CA PHE A 88 1.32 -11.75 4.29
C PHE A 88 2.63 -11.65 5.09
N GLN A 89 3.44 -10.62 4.78
CA GLN A 89 4.67 -10.28 5.48
C GLN A 89 4.73 -8.77 5.68
N SER A 90 4.90 -8.33 6.92
CA SER A 90 5.15 -6.94 7.26
C SER A 90 6.65 -6.64 7.29
N TYR A 91 7.01 -5.39 7.06
CA TYR A 91 8.38 -4.93 7.23
C TYR A 91 8.87 -5.10 8.68
N ARG A 92 10.19 -5.16 8.81
CA ARG A 92 10.92 -4.87 10.05
C ARG A 92 11.95 -3.82 9.72
N LEU A 93 12.22 -2.91 10.66
CA LEU A 93 13.29 -1.93 10.46
C LEU A 93 14.62 -2.65 10.23
N ASP A 94 15.42 -2.12 9.33
CA ASP A 94 16.77 -2.62 9.06
C ASP A 94 17.76 -2.24 10.17
N ALA A 95 19.04 -2.60 9.98
CA ALA A 95 20.09 -2.31 10.95
C ALA A 95 20.33 -0.80 11.19
N ASN A 96 19.86 0.06 10.29
CA ASN A 96 19.96 1.52 10.40
C ASN A 96 18.66 2.14 10.95
N GLY A 97 17.67 1.32 11.34
CA GLY A 97 16.37 1.81 11.79
C GLY A 97 15.48 2.33 10.66
N MET A 98 15.75 1.94 9.41
CA MET A 98 15.01 2.37 8.23
C MET A 98 13.98 1.31 7.82
N VAL A 99 12.88 1.75 7.22
CA VAL A 99 11.97 0.85 6.48
C VAL A 99 12.70 0.34 5.23
N PRO A 100 12.82 -0.98 5.05
CA PRO A 100 13.61 -1.56 3.98
C PRO A 100 12.93 -1.38 2.62
N THR A 101 13.72 -1.45 1.55
CA THR A 101 13.22 -1.41 0.16
C THR A 101 12.81 -2.79 -0.39
N SER A 102 12.95 -3.83 0.43
CA SER A 102 12.52 -5.19 0.10
C SER A 102 12.00 -5.91 1.35
N VAL A 103 10.86 -6.59 1.20
CA VAL A 103 10.26 -7.42 2.24
C VAL A 103 9.96 -8.79 1.63
N ALA A 104 10.48 -9.86 2.23
CA ALA A 104 10.30 -11.24 1.77
C ALA A 104 10.64 -11.47 0.28
N GLY A 105 11.65 -10.76 -0.24
CA GLY A 105 12.09 -10.85 -1.63
C GLY A 105 11.23 -10.05 -2.61
N THR A 106 10.29 -9.23 -2.12
CA THR A 106 9.47 -8.32 -2.93
C THR A 106 9.94 -6.89 -2.80
N SER A 107 10.17 -6.20 -3.92
CA SER A 107 10.56 -4.80 -3.99
C SER A 107 9.65 -4.01 -4.94
N VAL A 108 9.59 -2.70 -4.75
CA VAL A 108 8.85 -1.77 -5.61
C VAL A 108 9.80 -0.67 -6.07
N THR A 109 9.70 -0.29 -7.35
CA THR A 109 10.42 0.88 -7.87
C THR A 109 9.47 1.84 -8.58
N PHE A 110 9.82 3.13 -8.54
CA PHE A 110 9.15 4.20 -9.26
C PHE A 110 10.19 4.89 -10.13
N ASN A 111 10.05 4.80 -11.47
CA ASN A 111 11.07 5.26 -12.42
C ASN A 111 12.46 4.68 -12.12
N GLY A 112 12.52 3.43 -11.64
CA GLY A 112 13.76 2.75 -11.25
C GLY A 112 14.32 3.12 -9.87
N ILE A 113 13.70 4.07 -9.15
CA ILE A 113 14.07 4.42 -7.78
C ILE A 113 13.40 3.45 -6.82
N ALA A 114 14.19 2.79 -5.96
CA ALA A 114 13.68 1.85 -4.96
C ALA A 114 12.82 2.56 -3.90
N ALA A 115 11.64 1.99 -3.62
CA ALA A 115 10.71 2.50 -2.63
C ALA A 115 10.82 1.71 -1.30
N PRO A 116 10.63 2.37 -0.14
CA PRO A 116 10.37 1.68 1.11
C PRO A 116 9.12 0.78 1.00
N VAL A 117 9.20 -0.46 1.46
CA VAL A 117 8.11 -1.45 1.39
C VAL A 117 7.58 -1.72 2.80
N LEU A 118 6.28 -1.52 3.01
CA LEU A 118 5.62 -1.66 4.31
C LEU A 118 5.08 -3.07 4.53
N TYR A 119 4.44 -3.65 3.53
CA TYR A 119 4.02 -5.04 3.61
C TYR A 119 3.87 -5.64 2.22
N THR A 120 3.88 -6.96 2.18
CA THR A 120 3.79 -7.74 0.95
C THR A 120 2.86 -8.94 1.17
N SER A 121 2.16 -9.35 0.13
CA SER A 121 1.25 -10.50 0.11
C SER A 121 1.11 -10.97 -1.35
N PRO A 122 0.40 -12.07 -1.62
CA PRO A 122 0.27 -12.58 -2.99
C PRO A 122 -0.40 -11.58 -3.97
N VAL A 123 -1.25 -10.70 -3.44
CA VAL A 123 -2.14 -9.83 -4.23
C VAL A 123 -2.03 -8.34 -3.91
N GLN A 124 -1.29 -7.99 -2.86
CA GLN A 124 -1.09 -6.61 -2.43
C GLN A 124 0.34 -6.37 -1.96
N VAL A 125 0.89 -5.20 -2.29
CA VAL A 125 2.13 -4.67 -1.72
C VAL A 125 1.88 -3.21 -1.34
N ALA A 126 2.23 -2.81 -0.11
CA ALA A 126 2.25 -1.39 0.25
C ALA A 126 3.67 -0.86 0.24
N ALA A 127 3.85 0.32 -0.35
CA ALA A 127 5.13 0.98 -0.47
C ALA A 127 4.96 2.50 -0.35
N VAL A 128 6.06 3.21 -0.10
CA VAL A 128 6.09 4.67 -0.11
C VAL A 128 6.70 5.15 -1.43
N ALA A 129 5.94 5.91 -2.22
CA ALA A 129 6.48 6.59 -3.38
C ALA A 129 7.66 7.50 -2.95
N PRO A 130 8.85 7.37 -3.56
CA PRO A 130 10.03 8.10 -3.09
C PRO A 130 9.83 9.62 -3.11
N PHE A 131 10.39 10.33 -2.13
CA PHE A 131 10.38 11.80 -2.12
C PHE A 131 11.16 12.38 -3.31
N GLY A 132 12.08 11.62 -3.91
CA GLY A 132 12.77 12.00 -5.16
C GLY A 132 11.92 11.87 -6.42
N LEU A 133 10.66 11.42 -6.33
CA LEU A 133 9.80 11.23 -7.50
C LEU A 133 9.50 12.57 -8.19
N THR A 134 9.76 12.63 -9.49
CA THR A 134 9.58 13.82 -10.33
C THR A 134 8.94 13.44 -11.68
N GLY A 135 8.51 14.45 -12.45
CA GLY A 135 7.88 14.28 -13.75
C GLY A 135 6.34 14.22 -13.68
N GLN A 136 5.71 13.96 -14.82
CA GLN A 136 4.25 13.91 -14.95
C GLN A 136 3.67 12.49 -14.79
N SER A 137 4.53 11.47 -14.85
CA SER A 137 4.14 10.06 -14.70
C SER A 137 5.29 9.23 -14.13
N ALA A 138 4.94 8.20 -13.36
CA ALA A 138 5.84 7.20 -12.84
C ALA A 138 5.61 5.85 -13.52
N GLN A 139 6.70 5.16 -13.87
CA GLN A 139 6.69 3.73 -14.19
C GLN A 139 6.85 2.96 -12.88
N VAL A 140 5.77 2.33 -12.43
CA VAL A 140 5.73 1.55 -11.19
C VAL A 140 5.97 0.09 -11.52
N VAL A 141 6.99 -0.51 -10.90
CA VAL A 141 7.39 -1.90 -11.13
C VAL A 141 7.45 -2.63 -9.80
N VAL A 142 6.89 -3.84 -9.77
CA VAL A 142 7.05 -4.78 -8.65
C VAL A 142 7.91 -5.94 -9.11
N GLU A 143 8.92 -6.27 -8.32
CA GLU A 143 9.68 -7.51 -8.46
C GLU A 143 9.43 -8.38 -7.24
N ASN A 144 9.21 -9.67 -7.47
CA ASN A 144 9.02 -10.67 -6.43
C ASN A 144 9.90 -11.89 -6.72
N GLN A 145 10.96 -12.09 -5.94
CA GLN A 145 11.88 -13.23 -6.06
C GLN A 145 12.40 -13.42 -7.50
N GLY A 146 12.77 -12.32 -8.17
CA GLY A 146 13.24 -12.30 -9.56
C GLY A 146 12.15 -12.30 -10.64
N GLN A 147 10.87 -12.44 -10.27
CA GLN A 147 9.75 -12.24 -11.19
C GLN A 147 9.37 -10.76 -11.24
N VAL A 148 9.56 -10.13 -12.40
CA VAL A 148 9.27 -8.70 -12.61
C VAL A 148 7.91 -8.55 -13.29
N ALA A 149 6.97 -7.86 -12.63
CA ALA A 149 5.69 -7.51 -13.23
C ALA A 149 5.89 -6.45 -14.32
N LYS A 150 5.02 -6.47 -15.35
CA LYS A 150 4.98 -5.39 -16.34
C LYS A 150 4.76 -4.04 -15.63
N ALA A 151 5.56 -3.03 -16.00
CA ALA A 151 5.43 -1.69 -15.47
C ALA A 151 4.02 -1.12 -15.67
N LEU A 152 3.48 -0.49 -14.64
CA LEU A 152 2.25 0.28 -14.69
C LEU A 152 2.58 1.77 -14.70
N SER A 153 2.08 2.51 -15.69
CA SER A 153 2.25 3.96 -15.76
C SER A 153 1.16 4.64 -14.92
N VAL A 154 1.58 5.46 -13.97
CA VAL A 154 0.70 6.18 -13.03
C VAL A 154 0.99 7.67 -13.12
N PRO A 155 -0.01 8.56 -13.20
CA PRO A 155 0.22 10.01 -13.20
C PRO A 155 0.92 10.45 -11.90
N VAL A 156 1.74 11.50 -11.97
CA VAL A 156 2.37 12.10 -10.79
C VAL A 156 1.84 13.51 -10.60
N ALA A 157 1.41 13.81 -9.38
CA ALA A 157 0.96 15.13 -8.95
C ALA A 157 1.85 15.67 -7.82
N ALA A 158 1.76 16.97 -7.56
CA ALA A 158 2.46 17.57 -6.43
C ALA A 158 1.95 17.00 -5.07
N VAL A 159 0.64 16.73 -5.00
CA VAL A 159 -0.07 16.15 -3.86
C VAL A 159 -1.21 15.27 -4.35
N ALA A 160 -1.55 14.26 -3.56
CA ALA A 160 -2.67 13.34 -3.76
C ALA A 160 -3.20 12.91 -2.38
N PRO A 161 -3.78 13.84 -1.60
CA PRO A 161 -4.05 13.59 -0.19
C PRO A 161 -5.10 12.50 0.01
N GLY A 162 -4.88 11.65 1.01
CA GLY A 162 -5.87 10.68 1.49
C GLY A 162 -5.87 10.58 3.01
N ILE A 163 -7.05 10.59 3.64
CA ILE A 163 -7.20 10.49 5.10
C ILE A 163 -7.38 9.03 5.49
N PHE A 164 -6.59 8.50 6.42
CA PHE A 164 -6.74 7.11 6.84
C PHE A 164 -8.05 6.94 7.62
N THR A 165 -8.80 5.88 7.31
CA THR A 165 -10.04 5.51 7.99
C THR A 165 -9.87 4.24 8.80
N ALA A 166 -10.56 4.12 9.94
CA ALA A 166 -10.37 3.05 10.91
C ALA A 166 -10.59 1.63 10.34
N ASN A 167 -11.42 1.49 9.31
CA ASN A 167 -11.69 0.22 8.62
C ASN A 167 -10.94 0.07 7.29
N SER A 168 -10.01 0.97 6.97
CA SER A 168 -9.24 1.00 5.72
C SER A 168 -10.08 1.04 4.43
N SER A 169 -11.34 1.49 4.50
CA SER A 169 -12.22 1.59 3.32
C SER A 169 -12.07 2.89 2.53
N GLY A 170 -11.43 3.91 3.13
CA GLY A 170 -11.38 5.27 2.60
C GLY A 170 -12.59 6.13 2.96
N GLN A 171 -13.61 5.56 3.62
CA GLN A 171 -14.81 6.26 4.07
C GLN A 171 -15.14 5.97 5.55
N GLY A 172 -15.96 6.84 6.15
CA GLY A 172 -16.40 6.73 7.54
C GLY A 172 -15.37 7.27 8.53
N GLN A 173 -15.36 6.69 9.73
CA GLN A 173 -14.54 7.16 10.86
C GLN A 173 -13.05 7.24 10.50
N ALA A 174 -12.46 8.42 10.63
CA ALA A 174 -11.03 8.64 10.45
C ALA A 174 -10.22 7.90 11.53
N VAL A 175 -9.00 7.51 11.20
CA VAL A 175 -7.95 7.27 12.20
C VAL A 175 -7.57 8.62 12.77
N ALA A 176 -8.13 8.91 13.95
CA ALA A 176 -7.92 10.17 14.64
C ALA A 176 -7.82 9.96 16.15
N PHE A 177 -7.14 10.87 16.84
CA PHE A 177 -6.93 10.83 18.28
C PHE A 177 -7.29 12.17 18.90
N ASN A 178 -8.04 12.10 20.00
CA ASN A 178 -8.45 13.25 20.79
C ASN A 178 -7.27 13.85 21.54
N GLN A 179 -7.47 15.02 22.15
CA GLN A 179 -6.43 15.74 22.89
C GLN A 179 -5.83 14.94 24.06
N ASP A 180 -6.62 14.05 24.67
CA ASP A 180 -6.19 13.17 25.76
C ASP A 180 -5.46 11.91 25.27
N GLY A 181 -5.31 11.73 23.95
CA GLY A 181 -4.67 10.57 23.33
C GLY A 181 -5.60 9.37 23.14
N SER A 182 -6.87 9.46 23.52
CA SER A 182 -7.87 8.43 23.19
C SER A 182 -8.15 8.41 21.68
N GLN A 183 -8.47 7.23 21.14
CA GLN A 183 -8.88 7.11 19.75
C GLN A 183 -10.27 7.74 19.57
N ASN A 184 -10.40 8.67 18.63
CA ASN A 184 -11.67 9.32 18.34
C ASN A 184 -12.69 8.31 17.83
N SER A 185 -13.84 8.25 18.50
CA SER A 185 -14.95 7.36 18.16
C SER A 185 -16.26 7.92 18.69
N ALA A 186 -17.39 7.31 18.32
CA ALA A 186 -18.69 7.69 18.90
C ALA A 186 -18.75 7.49 20.44
N ALA A 187 -17.93 6.58 20.98
CA ALA A 187 -17.82 6.35 22.42
C ALA A 187 -16.88 7.36 23.10
N ASP A 188 -15.83 7.78 22.39
CA ASP A 188 -14.81 8.73 22.86
C ASP A 188 -14.72 9.91 21.87
N PRO A 189 -15.71 10.81 21.84
CA PRO A 189 -15.75 11.90 20.88
C PRO A 189 -14.84 13.06 21.31
N ALA A 190 -14.37 13.86 20.35
CA ALA A 190 -13.58 15.05 20.64
C ALA A 190 -14.49 16.18 21.17
N ALA A 191 -14.07 16.87 22.23
CA ALA A 191 -14.80 18.02 22.74
C ALA A 191 -14.62 19.26 21.82
N PRO A 192 -15.65 20.12 21.67
CA PRO A 192 -15.48 21.42 21.02
C PRO A 192 -14.32 22.24 21.63
N GLY A 193 -13.50 22.87 20.78
CA GLY A 193 -12.31 23.63 21.21
C GLY A 193 -11.09 22.79 21.59
N SER A 194 -11.22 21.46 21.73
CA SER A 194 -10.08 20.56 21.96
C SER A 194 -9.27 20.34 20.68
N THR A 195 -8.07 19.77 20.81
CA THR A 195 -7.27 19.36 19.65
C THR A 195 -7.66 17.96 19.17
N LEU A 196 -7.69 17.76 17.86
CA LEU A 196 -7.90 16.48 17.20
C LEU A 196 -6.75 16.23 16.21
N THR A 197 -6.11 15.06 16.29
CA THR A 197 -5.03 14.67 15.37
C THR A 197 -5.54 13.62 14.39
N LEU A 198 -5.46 13.89 13.09
CA LEU A 198 -5.81 12.97 12.01
C LEU A 198 -4.55 12.50 11.27
N PHE A 199 -4.61 11.31 10.68
CA PHE A 199 -3.53 10.75 9.89
C PHE A 199 -3.88 10.68 8.41
N LEU A 200 -2.89 10.96 7.56
CA LEU A 200 -3.06 11.02 6.11
C LEU A 200 -1.78 10.57 5.38
N THR A 201 -1.89 10.40 4.07
CA THR A 201 -0.76 10.26 3.17
C THR A 201 -0.97 11.08 1.89
N GLY A 202 0.03 11.14 1.00
CA GLY A 202 -0.04 11.88 -0.26
C GLY A 202 0.05 13.40 -0.09
N GLY A 203 0.65 13.85 1.01
CA GLY A 203 0.88 15.27 1.29
C GLY A 203 1.97 15.93 0.43
N GLY A 204 2.68 15.14 -0.38
CA GLY A 204 3.74 15.64 -1.26
C GLY A 204 5.04 15.95 -0.52
N GLN A 205 5.82 16.88 -1.09
CA GLN A 205 7.06 17.35 -0.50
C GLN A 205 6.84 18.00 0.87
N THR A 206 7.86 17.88 1.72
CA THR A 206 7.97 18.61 2.98
C THR A 206 8.92 19.81 2.84
N ALA A 207 8.77 20.82 3.70
CA ALA A 207 9.55 22.06 3.64
C ALA A 207 11.06 21.82 3.75
N SER A 208 11.46 20.81 4.53
CA SER A 208 12.78 20.17 4.44
C SER A 208 12.59 18.81 3.76
N GLN A 209 13.42 18.47 2.78
CA GLN A 209 13.32 17.18 2.08
C GLN A 209 13.34 16.02 3.09
N SER A 210 12.34 15.15 3.01
CA SER A 210 12.26 13.95 3.86
C SER A 210 13.12 12.82 3.27
N THR A 211 13.67 11.98 4.14
CA THR A 211 14.45 10.81 3.74
C THR A 211 13.54 9.59 3.57
N ASP A 212 13.61 8.94 2.41
CA ASP A 212 12.84 7.74 2.13
C ASP A 212 13.09 6.64 3.17
N GLY A 213 12.02 6.09 3.73
CA GLY A 213 12.07 4.98 4.67
C GLY A 213 12.45 5.36 6.11
N LEU A 214 12.76 6.62 6.39
CA LEU A 214 13.09 7.07 7.75
C LEU A 214 11.83 7.22 8.61
N PRO A 215 11.69 6.54 9.76
CA PRO A 215 10.63 6.82 10.71
C PRO A 215 10.75 8.24 11.29
N GLY A 216 9.62 8.93 11.45
CA GLY A 216 9.56 10.31 11.91
C GLY A 216 10.08 10.50 13.34
N ALA A 217 10.98 11.45 13.51
CA ALA A 217 11.51 11.89 14.81
C ALA A 217 11.40 13.42 14.91
N GLN A 218 11.40 13.94 16.15
CA GLN A 218 11.33 15.39 16.37
C GLN A 218 12.67 16.08 16.03
N PRO A 219 12.67 17.27 15.42
CA PRO A 219 11.50 18.02 14.93
C PRO A 219 10.93 17.41 13.64
N LEU A 220 9.60 17.28 13.58
CA LEU A 220 8.92 16.72 12.41
C LEU A 220 8.89 17.71 11.23
N PRO A 221 9.19 17.26 9.99
CA PRO A 221 9.14 18.12 8.82
C PRO A 221 7.68 18.49 8.50
N ARG A 222 7.42 19.78 8.25
CA ARG A 222 6.10 20.28 7.84
C ARG A 222 5.85 20.04 6.35
N LEU A 223 4.60 19.83 5.97
CA LEU A 223 4.21 19.79 4.56
C LEU A 223 4.56 21.12 3.87
N ALA A 224 5.04 21.06 2.63
CA ALA A 224 5.49 22.24 1.91
C ALA A 224 4.34 23.11 1.41
N LEU A 225 3.20 22.50 1.07
CA LEU A 225 2.02 23.20 0.60
C LEU A 225 1.05 23.54 1.75
N PRO A 226 0.25 24.62 1.62
CA PRO A 226 -0.74 25.00 2.61
C PRO A 226 -1.75 23.88 2.87
N VAL A 227 -2.19 23.75 4.11
CA VAL A 227 -3.23 22.79 4.54
C VAL A 227 -4.42 23.54 5.12
N SER A 228 -5.61 23.25 4.63
CA SER A 228 -6.88 23.72 5.19
C SER A 228 -7.73 22.53 5.63
N VAL A 229 -8.44 22.70 6.74
CA VAL A 229 -9.32 21.65 7.29
C VAL A 229 -10.66 22.25 7.65
N THR A 230 -11.73 21.51 7.36
CA THR A 230 -13.07 21.79 7.90
C THR A 230 -13.62 20.58 8.62
N ILE A 231 -14.31 20.80 9.73
CA ILE A 231 -15.09 19.79 10.46
C ILE A 231 -16.54 20.26 10.48
N GLY A 232 -17.47 19.44 9.98
CA GLY A 232 -18.88 19.80 9.85
C GLY A 232 -19.10 21.02 8.94
N GLY A 233 -18.22 21.23 7.96
CA GLY A 233 -18.20 22.41 7.10
C GLY A 233 -17.69 23.69 7.76
N GLN A 234 -17.34 23.65 9.06
CA GLN A 234 -16.76 24.79 9.77
C GLN A 234 -15.22 24.76 9.68
N PRO A 235 -14.53 25.88 9.45
CA PRO A 235 -13.08 25.93 9.45
C PRO A 235 -12.49 25.46 10.78
N ALA A 236 -11.57 24.49 10.71
CA ALA A 236 -10.84 23.95 11.84
C ALA A 236 -9.34 24.31 11.68
N PRO A 237 -8.81 25.27 12.46
CA PRO A 237 -7.42 25.71 12.32
C PRO A 237 -6.43 24.56 12.49
N ALA A 238 -5.51 24.41 11.53
CA ALA A 238 -4.44 23.42 11.59
C ALA A 238 -3.24 23.98 12.37
N ASN A 239 -3.03 23.43 13.57
CA ASN A 239 -1.92 23.79 14.46
C ASN A 239 -0.61 23.16 13.97
N PHE A 240 -0.72 21.96 13.38
CA PHE A 240 0.39 21.23 12.79
C PHE A 240 -0.06 20.41 11.58
N ALA A 241 0.78 20.35 10.56
CA ALA A 241 0.62 19.51 9.39
C ALA A 241 2.01 19.11 8.87
N GLY A 242 2.33 17.81 8.91
CA GLY A 242 3.69 17.32 8.64
C GLY A 242 3.83 15.84 8.91
N GLY A 243 5.07 15.35 8.94
CA GLY A 243 5.37 13.96 9.30
C GLY A 243 4.80 13.56 10.67
N ALA A 244 4.66 12.27 10.93
CA ALA A 244 4.16 11.74 12.20
C ALA A 244 5.26 11.00 12.98
N VAL A 245 5.29 11.17 14.31
CA VAL A 245 6.30 10.53 15.16
C VAL A 245 6.19 9.01 15.08
N GLY A 246 7.31 8.33 14.89
CA GLY A 246 7.40 6.87 14.82
C GLY A 246 6.82 6.25 13.55
N GLN A 247 6.21 7.04 12.67
CA GLN A 247 5.66 6.59 11.40
C GLN A 247 6.66 6.82 10.28
N VAL A 248 6.70 5.92 9.29
CA VAL A 248 7.55 6.10 8.11
C VAL A 248 7.29 7.45 7.44
N ALA A 249 8.35 8.13 7.00
CA ALA A 249 8.24 9.32 6.15
C ALA A 249 7.29 9.02 4.99
N GLY A 250 6.24 9.83 4.87
CA GLY A 250 5.12 9.62 3.94
C GLY A 250 3.76 9.41 4.61
N MET A 251 3.76 8.95 5.87
CA MET A 251 2.61 9.16 6.76
C MET A 251 2.72 10.53 7.41
N SER A 252 1.68 11.34 7.25
CA SER A 252 1.58 12.67 7.86
C SER A 252 0.48 12.69 8.91
N GLN A 253 0.63 13.59 9.88
CA GLN A 253 -0.43 13.97 10.81
C GLN A 253 -0.86 15.41 10.55
N VAL A 254 -2.14 15.67 10.79
CA VAL A 254 -2.72 17.02 10.85
C VAL A 254 -3.42 17.16 12.19
N THR A 255 -2.92 18.07 13.02
CA THR A 255 -3.50 18.40 14.33
C THR A 255 -4.27 19.70 14.20
N VAL A 256 -5.57 19.65 14.46
CA VAL A 256 -6.49 20.79 14.35
C VAL A 256 -7.14 21.13 15.67
N THR A 257 -7.62 22.36 15.80
CA THR A 257 -8.56 22.75 16.86
C THR A 257 -9.99 22.51 16.37
N VAL A 258 -10.78 21.73 17.13
CA VAL A 258 -12.20 21.50 16.86
C VAL A 258 -12.96 22.83 17.00
N PRO A 259 -13.80 23.25 16.04
CA PRO A 259 -14.52 24.52 16.13
C PRO A 259 -15.41 24.58 17.38
N SER A 260 -15.33 25.66 18.17
CA SER A 260 -16.02 25.73 19.47
C SER A 260 -17.54 25.74 19.38
N ALA A 261 -18.10 26.20 18.26
CA ALA A 261 -19.55 26.27 18.03
C ALA A 261 -20.08 25.11 17.17
N ILE A 262 -19.31 24.03 17.03
CA ILE A 262 -19.71 22.89 16.21
C ILE A 262 -20.84 22.10 16.87
N PRO A 263 -21.87 21.66 16.13
CA PRO A 263 -22.86 20.73 16.66
C PRO A 263 -22.22 19.36 16.98
N PRO A 264 -22.64 18.71 18.08
CA PRO A 264 -22.21 17.35 18.40
C PRO A 264 -22.72 16.36 17.35
N GLY A 265 -21.99 15.26 17.17
CA GLY A 265 -22.39 14.20 16.25
C GLY A 265 -21.41 13.04 16.27
N SER A 266 -21.94 11.81 16.12
CA SER A 266 -21.11 10.60 16.06
C SER A 266 -20.39 10.40 14.72
N ALA A 267 -20.77 11.16 13.69
CA ALA A 267 -20.21 11.09 12.35
C ALA A 267 -20.26 12.46 11.67
N VAL A 268 -19.43 13.39 12.16
CA VAL A 268 -19.30 14.74 11.61
C VAL A 268 -18.29 14.72 10.46
N PRO A 269 -18.65 15.19 9.23
CA PRO A 269 -17.74 15.17 8.10
C PRO A 269 -16.46 15.96 8.34
N VAL A 270 -15.33 15.43 7.88
CA VAL A 270 -14.05 16.15 7.83
C VAL A 270 -13.59 16.27 6.38
N THR A 271 -13.06 17.44 6.03
CA THR A 271 -12.41 17.68 4.74
C THR A 271 -11.05 18.27 5.00
N ILE A 272 -10.03 17.68 4.37
CA ILE A 272 -8.65 18.19 4.37
C ILE A 272 -8.30 18.51 2.93
N GLU A 273 -7.74 19.68 2.70
CA GLU A 273 -7.21 20.10 1.41
C GLU A 273 -5.75 20.51 1.57
N ILE A 274 -4.92 20.11 0.62
CA ILE A 274 -3.50 20.42 0.58
C ILE A 274 -3.21 21.07 -0.76
N GLY A 275 -2.70 22.30 -0.74
CA GLY A 275 -2.32 23.03 -1.96
C GLY A 275 -3.40 23.13 -3.04
N GLY A 276 -4.68 23.23 -2.66
CA GLY A 276 -5.78 23.27 -3.63
C GLY A 276 -6.48 21.92 -3.89
N VAL A 277 -5.92 20.81 -3.42
CA VAL A 277 -6.42 19.45 -3.72
C VAL A 277 -7.07 18.85 -2.48
N SER A 278 -8.35 18.50 -2.58
CA SER A 278 -9.08 17.86 -1.48
C SER A 278 -8.73 16.37 -1.37
N ALA A 279 -8.68 15.88 -0.13
CA ALA A 279 -8.70 14.45 0.15
C ALA A 279 -10.06 13.83 -0.19
N GLN A 280 -10.17 12.49 -0.08
CA GLN A 280 -11.40 11.80 -0.42
C GLN A 280 -12.59 12.22 0.47
N SER A 281 -13.78 12.26 -0.12
CA SER A 281 -15.02 12.57 0.58
C SER A 281 -15.51 11.42 1.46
N GLY A 282 -16.42 11.72 2.39
CA GLY A 282 -17.11 10.70 3.20
C GLY A 282 -16.35 10.25 4.44
N VAL A 283 -15.26 10.94 4.79
CA VAL A 283 -14.52 10.73 6.03
C VAL A 283 -15.18 11.53 7.15
N THR A 284 -15.30 10.95 8.34
CA THR A 284 -15.98 11.53 9.50
C THR A 284 -15.15 11.43 10.77
N VAL A 285 -15.47 12.29 11.74
CA VAL A 285 -14.97 12.24 13.12
C VAL A 285 -16.14 12.36 14.10
N ALA A 286 -15.97 11.93 15.33
CA ALA A 286 -16.98 12.04 16.37
C ALA A 286 -16.72 13.27 17.25
N ILE A 287 -17.76 14.06 17.47
CA ILE A 287 -17.72 15.32 18.22
C ILE A 287 -18.73 15.27 19.37
N GLY A 288 -18.26 15.59 20.57
CA GLY A 288 -19.01 15.55 21.82
C GLY A 288 -19.81 16.82 22.07
N GLN A 289 -20.55 16.82 23.17
CA GLN A 289 -21.24 18.01 23.71
C GLN A 289 -20.24 18.98 24.32
#